data_AF-K1UQA2-F1
#
_entry.id   AF-K1UQA2-F1
#
_cell.length_a   1.000
_cell.length_b   1.000
_cell.length_c   1.000
_cell.angle_alpha   90.00
_cell.angle_beta   90.00
_cell.angle_gamma   90.00
#
_symmetry.space_group_name_H-M   'P 1'
#
loop_
_entity.id
_entity.type
_entity.pdbx_description
1 polymer ?
#
loop_
_entity_poly.entity_id
_entity_poly.type
_entity_poly.pdbx_seq_one_letter_code
_entity_poly.pdbx_strand_id
1 'polypeptide(L)' 'MKSFGAPVDFISESKEFSSYPVIIAPAYQLADKALVDRWTDYVKKGGNLVLTCRTAQKDRHGR' A
#
# COMPACT_ATOMS: atom_id res chain seq x y z
N MET A 1 4.69 9.23 12.05
CA MET A 1 5.96 8.58 11.63
C MET A 1 7.17 9.40 12.08
N LYS A 2 7.26 10.69 11.71
CA LYS A 2 8.30 11.62 12.20
C LYS A 2 8.43 11.69 13.73
N SER A 3 7.31 11.68 14.44
CA SER A 3 7.26 11.66 15.92
C SER A 3 7.67 10.32 16.54
N PHE A 4 7.64 9.22 15.77
CA PHE A 4 8.01 7.88 16.24
C PHE A 4 9.49 7.56 15.98
N GLY A 5 10.25 8.46 15.34
CA GLY A 5 11.65 8.21 14.96
C GLY A 5 11.85 7.08 13.96
N ALA A 6 10.77 6.53 13.40
CA ALA A 6 10.84 5.42 12.46
C ALA A 6 11.30 5.92 11.07
N PRO A 7 12.26 5.22 10.42
CA PRO A 7 12.67 5.53 9.06
C PRO A 7 11.49 5.33 8.11
N VAL A 8 11.33 6.27 7.17
CA VAL A 8 10.21 6.30 6.23
C VAL A 8 10.77 6.35 4.82
N ASP A 9 10.19 5.53 3.95
CA ASP A 9 10.49 5.53 2.53
C ASP A 9 9.20 5.74 1.73
N PHE A 10 9.28 6.54 0.66
CA PHE A 10 8.17 6.77 -0.25
C PHE A 10 8.38 5.89 -1.48
N ILE A 11 7.58 4.84 -1.59
CA ILE A 11 7.72 3.84 -2.63
C ILE A 11 6.61 3.93 -3.67
N SER A 12 6.94 3.62 -4.91
CA SER A 12 5.95 3.38 -5.97
C SER A 12 5.34 1.98 -5.86
N GLU A 13 4.24 1.75 -6.58
CA GLU A 13 3.65 0.41 -6.68
C GLU A 13 4.65 -0.64 -7.19
N SER A 14 5.61 -0.26 -8.04
CA SER A 14 6.59 -1.19 -8.64
C SER A 14 7.65 -1.71 -7.65
N LYS A 15 7.77 -1.13 -6.46
CA LYS A 15 8.72 -1.61 -5.46
C LYS A 15 8.32 -2.98 -4.92
N GLU A 16 9.32 -3.68 -4.41
CA GLU A 16 9.13 -4.97 -3.75
C GLU A 16 8.59 -4.75 -2.33
N PHE A 17 7.34 -5.16 -2.07
CA PHE A 17 6.66 -4.90 -0.81
C PHE A 17 7.21 -5.72 0.36
N SER A 18 7.75 -6.91 0.09
CA SER A 18 8.35 -7.79 1.10
C SER A 18 9.57 -7.20 1.80
N SER A 19 10.19 -6.16 1.22
CA SER A 19 11.29 -5.42 1.86
C SER A 19 10.84 -4.50 3.01
N TYR A 20 9.53 -4.30 3.21
CA TYR A 20 8.99 -3.40 4.21
C TYR A 20 8.12 -4.16 5.21
N PRO A 21 8.38 -4.04 6.53
CA PRO A 21 7.59 -4.73 7.55
C PRO A 21 6.17 -4.15 7.70
N VAL A 22 6.00 -2.87 7.31
CA VAL A 22 4.71 -2.16 7.30
C VAL A 22 4.63 -1.31 6.03
N ILE A 23 3.50 -1.38 5.34
CA ILE A 23 3.15 -0.51 4.22
C ILE A 23 1.91 0.30 4.59
N ILE A 24 1.94 1.60 4.31
CA ILE A 24 0.82 2.51 4.53
C ILE A 24 0.43 3.09 3.18
N ALA A 25 -0.83 2.93 2.78
CA ALA A 25 -1.39 3.53 1.57
C ALA A 25 -2.40 4.63 1.95
N PRO A 26 -1.94 5.88 2.16
CA PRO A 26 -2.81 6.98 2.60
C PRO A 26 -3.62 7.53 1.43
N ALA A 27 -4.95 7.45 1.53
CA ALA A 27 -5.93 7.95 0.57
C ALA A 27 -5.59 7.56 -0.89
N TYR A 28 -5.08 6.34 -1.08
CA TYR A 28 -4.57 5.89 -2.37
C TYR A 28 -5.75 5.54 -3.30
N GLN A 29 -6.24 6.55 -4.01
CA GLN A 29 -7.56 6.50 -4.64
C GLN A 29 -7.68 5.47 -5.77
N LEU A 30 -6.64 5.33 -6.59
CA LEU A 30 -6.64 4.48 -7.78
C LEU A 30 -6.04 3.13 -7.46
N ALA A 31 -6.82 2.06 -7.51
CA ALA A 31 -6.30 0.69 -7.34
C ALA A 31 -6.97 -0.23 -8.36
N ASP A 32 -6.16 -0.90 -9.18
CA ASP A 32 -6.64 -1.96 -10.04
C ASP A 32 -6.49 -3.33 -9.39
N LYS A 33 -7.05 -4.35 -10.06
CA LYS A 33 -6.98 -5.73 -9.58
C LYS A 33 -5.53 -6.17 -9.33
N ALA A 34 -4.60 -5.80 -10.22
CA ALA A 34 -3.20 -6.18 -10.07
C ALA A 34 -2.57 -5.61 -8.79
N LEU A 35 -2.82 -4.34 -8.46
CA LEU A 35 -2.35 -3.75 -7.22
C LEU A 35 -2.98 -4.40 -5.98
N VAL A 36 -4.29 -4.66 -6.03
CA VAL A 36 -5.01 -5.33 -4.93
C VAL A 36 -4.50 -6.76 -4.71
N ASP A 37 -4.21 -7.50 -5.77
CA ASP A 37 -3.64 -8.84 -5.68
C ASP A 37 -2.26 -8.81 -5.00
N ARG A 38 -1.43 -7.80 -5.30
CA ARG A 38 -0.11 -7.61 -4.66
C ARG A 38 -0.22 -7.24 -3.18
N TRP A 39 -1.14 -6.35 -2.82
CA TRP A 39 -1.44 -6.04 -1.42
C TRP A 39 -1.93 -7.28 -0.67
N THR A 40 -2.79 -8.08 -1.29
CA THR A 40 -3.31 -9.32 -0.71
C THR A 40 -2.20 -10.33 -0.48
N ASP A 41 -1.32 -10.54 -1.47
CA ASP A 41 -0.18 -11.43 -1.36
C ASP A 41 0.82 -10.99 -0.26
N TYR A 42 1.11 -9.69 -0.19
CA TYR A 42 1.96 -9.12 0.85
C TYR A 42 1.42 -9.41 2.26
N VAL A 43 0.12 -9.20 2.48
CA VAL A 43 -0.51 -9.47 3.79
C VAL A 43 -0.53 -10.96 4.10
N LYS A 44 -0.84 -11.81 3.10
CA LYS A 44 -0.80 -13.29 3.27
C LYS A 44 0.58 -13.80 3.66
N LYS A 45 1.65 -13.13 3.23
CA LYS A 45 3.04 -13.43 3.59
C LYS A 45 3.47 -12.85 4.95
N GLY A 46 2.54 -12.28 5.72
CA GLY A 46 2.80 -11.74 7.06
C GLY A 46 3.16 -10.25 7.09
N GLY A 47 3.04 -9.55 5.96
CA GLY A 47 3.21 -8.10 5.89
C GLY A 47 2.06 -7.34 6.56
N ASN A 48 2.35 -6.15 7.09
CA ASN A 48 1.33 -5.30 7.72
C ASN A 48 0.92 -4.18 6.77
N LEU A 49 -0.32 -4.21 6.29
CA LEU A 49 -0.87 -3.18 5.42
C LEU A 49 -1.86 -2.29 6.16
N VAL A 50 -1.61 -0.98 6.16
CA VAL A 50 -2.51 0.03 6.69
C VAL A 50 -3.12 0.83 5.54
N LEU A 51 -4.43 0.71 5.38
CA LEU A 51 -5.21 1.52 4.44
C LEU A 51 -5.95 2.61 5.22
N THR A 52 -6.00 3.82 4.67
CA THR A 52 -6.84 4.89 5.26
C THR A 52 -8.14 5.05 4.49
N CYS A 53 -9.03 5.91 5.00
CA CYS A 53 -10.23 6.33 4.28
C CYS A 53 -9.90 6.77 2.84
N ARG A 54 -10.88 6.60 1.94
CA ARG A 54 -10.79 7.01 0.51
C ARG A 54 -9.72 6.29 -0.32
N THR A 55 -9.27 5.12 0.12
CA THR A 55 -8.38 4.24 -0.65
C THR A 55 -9.17 3.34 -1.60
N ALA A 56 -8.62 3.03 -2.78
CA ALA A 56 -9.18 2.11 -3.78
C ALA A 56 -10.63 2.44 -4.21
N GLN A 57 -10.96 3.72 -4.34
CA GLN A 57 -12.31 4.14 -4.75
C GLN A 57 -12.54 4.03 -6.25
N LYS A 58 -11.47 3.95 -7.03
CA LYS A 58 -11.53 3.88 -8.49
C LYS A 58 -10.47 2.94 -9.02
N ASP A 59 -10.71 2.36 -10.19
CA ASP A 59 -9.67 1.69 -10.95
C ASP A 59 -8.79 2.68 -11.75
N ARG A 60 -7.76 2.18 -12.45
CA ARG A 60 -6.87 3.02 -13.28
C ARG A 60 -7.59 3.80 -14.39
N HIS A 61 -8.80 3.40 -14.75
CA HIS A 61 -9.64 4.05 -15.76
C HIS A 61 -10.65 5.04 -15.14
N GLY A 62 -10.60 5.23 -13.82
CA GLY A 62 -11.43 6.18 -13.10
C GLY A 62 -12.85 5.71 -12.82
N ARG A 63 -13.11 4.41 -13.00
CA ARG A 63 -14.40 3.75 -12.73
C ARG A 63 -14.52 3.34 -11.27
#